data_AF-A0A109KTI3-F1
#
_entry.id   AF-A0A109KTI3-F1
#
_cell.length_a   1.000
_cell.length_b   1.000
_cell.length_c   1.000
_cell.angle_alpha   90.00
_cell.angle_beta   90.00
_cell.angle_gamma   90.00
#
_symmetry.space_group_name_H-M   'P 1'
#
loop_
_entity.id
_entity.type
_entity.pdbx_description
1 polymer ?
#
loop_
_entity_poly.entity_id
_entity_poly.type
_entity_poly.pdbx_seq_one_letter_code
_entity_poly.pdbx_strand_id
1 'polypeptide(L)' 'MAFLASHPDAGNVIPRSGGCRKIRWSMEGRGKSGSVRVIYTTQLECGAVVALLIYGKSATENIPAHILYKIAKEMNHATH' A
#
# COMPACT_ATOMS: atom_id res chain seq x y z
N MET A 1 9.18 4.03 6.44
CA MET A 1 7.87 3.89 7.14
C MET A 1 7.46 5.12 7.93
N ALA A 2 8.37 5.90 8.53
CA ALA A 2 8.03 7.09 9.31
C ALA A 2 7.10 8.09 8.58
N PHE A 3 7.31 8.33 7.29
CA PHE A 3 6.42 9.19 6.50
C PHE A 3 4.98 8.65 6.41
N LEU A 4 4.80 7.37 6.08
CA LEU A 4 3.46 6.79 5.95
C LEU A 4 2.75 6.69 7.29
N ALA A 5 3.49 6.45 8.38
CA ALA A 5 2.93 6.47 9.73
C ALA A 5 2.42 7.86 10.15
N SER A 6 3.09 8.94 9.71
CA SER A 6 2.66 10.32 9.97
C SER A 6 1.61 10.84 8.97
N HIS A 7 1.55 10.27 7.77
CA HIS A 7 0.63 10.64 6.70
C HIS A 7 -0.10 9.41 6.15
N PRO A 8 -0.95 8.75 6.96
CA PRO A 8 -1.61 7.49 6.59
C PRO A 8 -2.52 7.64 5.36
N ASP A 9 -2.99 8.85 5.07
CA ASP A 9 -3.88 9.20 3.96
C ASP A 9 -3.14 9.56 2.65
N ALA A 10 -1.80 9.66 2.65
CA ALA A 10 -1.01 10.04 1.48
C ALA A 10 -1.16 9.10 0.27
N GLY A 11 -1.60 7.86 0.49
CA GLY A 11 -1.93 6.88 -0.54
C GLY A 11 -3.41 6.92 -0.94
N ASN A 12 -3.65 6.77 -2.24
CA ASN A 12 -4.99 6.65 -2.79
C ASN A 12 -5.65 5.35 -2.36
N VAL A 13 -6.90 5.42 -1.90
CA VAL A 13 -7.72 4.24 -1.61
C VAL A 13 -7.89 3.41 -2.87
N ILE A 14 -7.77 2.09 -2.74
CA ILE A 14 -8.06 1.14 -3.79
C ILE A 14 -9.49 0.61 -3.55
N PRO A 15 -10.47 0.93 -4.42
CA PRO A 15 -11.83 0.45 -4.20
C PRO A 15 -11.91 -1.07 -4.22
N ARG A 16 -12.78 -1.65 -3.39
CA ARG A 16 -13.05 -3.10 -3.29
C ARG A 16 -11.86 -3.95 -2.82
N SER A 17 -10.87 -3.35 -2.15
CA SER A 17 -9.71 -4.08 -1.60
C SER A 17 -9.72 -4.20 -0.08
N GLY A 18 -10.85 -3.93 0.60
CA GLY A 18 -10.96 -3.97 2.06
C GLY A 18 -10.10 -2.92 2.79
N GLY A 19 -9.97 -1.72 2.21
CA GLY A 19 -9.28 -0.59 2.87
C GLY A 19 -7.80 -0.39 2.50
N CYS A 20 -7.27 -1.16 1.55
CA CYS A 20 -5.90 -0.92 1.05
C CYS A 20 -5.75 0.44 0.37
N ARG A 21 -4.57 1.04 0.54
CA ARG A 21 -4.12 2.29 -0.08
C ARG A 21 -2.86 2.05 -0.91
N LYS A 22 -2.67 2.85 -1.95
CA LYS A 22 -1.52 2.81 -2.86
C LYS A 22 -0.84 4.16 -2.92
N ILE A 23 0.48 4.16 -2.68
CA ILE A 23 1.34 5.32 -2.95
C ILE A 23 2.40 4.96 -3.99
N ARG A 24 2.71 5.90 -4.87
CA ARG A 24 3.85 5.83 -5.79
C ARG A 24 5.03 6.51 -5.10
N TRP A 25 6.06 5.75 -4.79
CA TRP A 25 7.20 6.21 -4.02
C TRP A 25 8.42 6.36 -4.91
N SER A 26 9.00 7.57 -4.95
CA SER A 26 10.29 7.80 -5.60
C SER A 26 11.40 7.51 -4.60
N MET A 27 12.38 6.70 -4.99
CA MET A 27 13.58 6.51 -4.17
C MET A 27 14.58 7.61 -4.48
N GLU A 28 15.05 8.29 -3.44
CA GLU A 28 16.10 9.30 -3.57
C GLU A 28 17.39 8.68 -4.12
N GLY A 29 18.11 9.43 -4.96
CA GLY A 29 19.34 8.96 -5.60
C GLY A 29 19.14 7.90 -6.69
N ARG A 30 17.91 7.42 -6.94
CA ARG A 30 17.60 6.57 -8.09
C ARG A 30 16.79 7.36 -9.12
N GLY A 31 17.20 7.25 -10.38
CA GLY A 31 16.45 7.82 -11.50
C GLY A 31 15.05 7.19 -11.67
N LYS A 32 14.38 7.48 -12.79
CA LYS A 32 13.00 7.02 -13.07
C LYS A 32 12.75 5.50 -12.87
N SER A 33 13.78 4.66 -12.94
CA SER A 33 13.72 3.21 -12.71
C SER A 33 13.65 2.80 -11.23
N GLY A 34 13.99 3.69 -10.29
CA GLY A 34 13.98 3.41 -8.85
C GLY A 34 12.63 3.57 -8.16
N SER A 35 11.59 4.02 -8.87
CA SER A 35 10.27 4.21 -8.26
C SER A 35 9.59 2.88 -7.94
N VAL A 36 9.00 2.79 -6.76
CA VAL A 36 8.23 1.62 -6.31
C VAL A 36 6.78 2.02 -6.02
N ARG A 37 5.88 1.03 -6.02
CA ARG A 37 4.51 1.16 -5.53
C ARG A 37 4.43 0.45 -4.19
N VAL A 38 3.92 1.14 -3.19
CA VAL A 38 3.69 0.58 -1.85
C VAL A 38 2.19 0.44 -1.67
N ILE A 39 1.74 -0.77 -1.34
CA ILE A 39 0.37 -1.05 -0.93
C ILE A 39 0.38 -1.24 0.58
N TYR A 40 -0.49 -0.52 1.27
CA TYR A 40 -0.56 -0.54 2.73
C TYR A 40 -2.00 -0.40 3.22
N THR A 41 -2.26 -0.77 4.46
CA THR A 41 -3.52 -0.53 5.16
C THR A 41 -3.30 0.43 6.32
N THR A 42 -4.36 1.13 6.71
CA THR A 42 -4.40 2.00 7.88
C THR A 42 -5.40 1.38 8.85
N GLN A 43 -4.92 0.82 9.96
CA GLN A 43 -5.82 0.38 11.02
C GLN A 43 -6.20 1.60 11.86
N LEU A 44 -7.48 1.97 11.82
CA LEU A 44 -7.99 3.13 12.57
C LEU A 44 -7.98 2.88 14.07
N GLU A 45 -8.22 1.64 14.53
CA GLU A 45 -8.32 1.33 15.96
C GLU A 45 -6.96 1.28 16.68
N CYS A 46 -5.91 0.79 16.01
CA CYS A 46 -4.57 0.67 16.61
C CYS A 46 -3.60 1.78 16.14
N GLY A 47 -4.01 2.64 15.21
CA GLY A 47 -3.17 3.66 14.59
C GLY A 47 -2.01 3.12 13.75
N ALA A 48 -2.01 1.83 13.43
CA ALA A 48 -0.89 1.18 12.77
C ALA A 48 -1.01 1.22 11.24
N VAL A 49 0.07 1.63 10.57
CA VAL A 49 0.23 1.49 9.13
C VAL A 49 0.95 0.18 8.84
N VAL A 50 0.29 -0.70 8.08
CA VAL A 50 0.85 -2.00 7.69
C VAL A 50 1.11 -2.00 6.19
N ALA A 51 2.38 -2.09 5.79
CA ALA A 51 2.72 -2.30 4.39
C ALA A 51 2.51 -3.77 4.01
N LEU A 52 1.65 -4.01 3.02
CA LEU A 52 1.33 -5.35 2.52
C LEU A 52 2.29 -5.76 1.39
N LEU A 53 2.57 -4.84 0.46
CA LEU A 53 3.37 -5.11 -0.74
C LEU A 53 4.21 -3.91 -1.13
N ILE A 54 5.41 -4.19 -1.64
CA ILE A 54 6.26 -3.21 -2.32
C ILE A 54 6.73 -3.83 -3.64
N TYR A 55 6.50 -3.14 -4.75
CA TYR A 55 6.93 -3.64 -6.06
C TYR A 55 7.40 -2.51 -6.99
N GLY A 56 8.39 -2.83 -7.83
CA GLY A 56 8.94 -1.89 -8.80
C GLY A 56 7.96 -1.54 -9.92
N LYS A 57 8.18 -0.39 -10.57
CA LYS A 57 7.33 0.07 -11.68
C LYS A 57 7.16 -0.99 -12.79
N SER A 58 8.24 -1.69 -13.13
CA SER A 58 8.32 -2.67 -14.21
C SER A 58 7.74 -4.05 -13.87
N ALA A 59 7.55 -4.38 -12.60
CA ALA A 59 7.09 -5.70 -12.20
C ALA A 59 5.61 -5.92 -12.57
N THR A 60 4.78 -4.90 -12.34
CA THR A 60 3.36 -4.89 -12.72
C THR A 60 2.80 -3.47 -12.61
N GLU A 61 1.75 -3.15 -13.35
CA GLU A 61 1.09 -1.86 -13.26
C GLU A 61 0.17 -1.78 -12.03
N ASN A 62 -0.69 -2.79 -11.85
CA ASN A 62 -1.67 -2.86 -10.78
C ASN A 62 -1.84 -4.30 -10.28
N ILE A 63 -1.96 -4.45 -8.96
CA ILE A 63 -2.48 -5.69 -8.36
C ILE A 63 -4.00 -5.59 -8.31
N PRO A 64 -4.76 -6.61 -8.77
CA PRO A 64 -6.21 -6.58 -8.71
C PRO A 64 -6.75 -6.41 -7.28
N ALA A 65 -7.80 -5.62 -7.10
CA ALA A 65 -8.35 -5.30 -5.78
C ALA A 65 -8.79 -6.54 -4.99
N HIS A 66 -9.35 -7.55 -5.65
CA HIS A 66 -9.76 -8.80 -5.02
C HIS A 66 -8.56 -9.62 -4.47
N ILE A 67 -7.38 -9.50 -5.09
CA ILE A 67 -6.16 -10.13 -4.59
C ILE A 67 -5.67 -9.39 -3.35
N LEU A 68 -5.66 -8.06 -3.39
CA LEU A 68 -5.29 -7.23 -2.24
C LEU A 68 -6.23 -7.47 -1.05
N TYR A 69 -7.52 -7.64 -1.30
CA TYR A 69 -8.48 -8.03 -0.27
C TYR A 69 -8.13 -9.37 0.38
N LYS A 70 -7.79 -10.39 -0.41
CA LYS A 70 -7.37 -11.70 0.12
C LYS A 70 -6.12 -11.58 0.99
N ILE A 71 -5.09 -10.88 0.50
CA ILE A 71 -3.84 -10.65 1.25
C ILE A 71 -4.12 -9.91 2.56
N ALA A 72 -4.87 -8.81 2.50
CA ALA A 72 -5.21 -8.04 3.69
C ALA A 72 -6.03 -8.88 4.69
N LYS A 73 -6.96 -9.70 4.20
CA LYS A 73 -7.78 -10.58 5.03
C LYS A 73 -6.95 -11.67 5.70
N GLU A 74 -6.05 -12.32 4.97
CA GLU A 74 -5.13 -13.34 5.53
C GLU A 74 -4.20 -12.75 6.61
N MET A 75 -3.82 -11.49 6.47
CA MET A 75 -3.04 -10.76 7.45
C MET A 75 -3.87 -10.14 8.60
N ASN A 76 -5.18 -10.40 8.67
CA ASN A 76 -6.12 -9.79 9.64
C ASN A 76 -6.12 -8.25 9.61
N HIS A 77 -5.95 -7.67 8.42
CA HIS A 77 -5.88 -6.22 8.20
C HIS A 77 -6.88 -5.73 7.14
N ALA A 78 -7.81 -6.57 6.69
CA ALA A 78 -8.94 -6.13 5.90
C ALA A 78 -10.00 -5.51 6.80
N THR A 79 -10.56 -4.38 6.38
CA THR A 79 -11.80 -3.86 6.97
C THR A 79 -12.99 -4.68 6.46
N HIS A 80 -13.87 -5.07 7.38
CA HIS A 80 -15.03 -5.95 7.17
C HIS A 80 -15.95 -5.44 6.05
#